data_AF-A0A958F5P6-F1
#
_entry.id   AF-A0A958F5P6-F1
#
_cell.length_a   1.000
_cell.length_b   1.000
_cell.length_c   1.000
_cell.angle_alpha   90.00
_cell.angle_beta   90.00
_cell.angle_gamma   90.00
#
_symmetry.space_group_name_H-M   'P 1'
#
loop_
_entity.id
_entity.type
_entity.pdbx_description
1 polymer ?
#
loop_
_entity_poly.entity_id
_entity_poly.type
_entity_poly.pdbx_seq_one_letter_code
_entity_poly.pdbx_strand_id
1 'polypeptide(L)'
;VKVSKIAGLANDLALALAAPSVRIEAPIPGTGYVGVEVPNHEGNKVGLKELMESDVFENSKAKLRIALGEDVKGQPIISDMTRMPHLLIAGATGAGKSVCINSIITCLLLTNSPDKLRLLMVDPKMVELSVYNGVPHLLSPVITEVDKAAGVLFWAVKEMERRYSLCSKVGARDLVRYNEYLTKRNEKTLPY
;
A
#
# COMPACT_ATOMS: atom_id res chain seq x y z
N VAL A 1 9.42 20.80 31.83
CA VAL A 1 9.86 19.40 32.05
C VAL A 1 10.51 18.88 30.76
N LYS A 2 11.63 18.16 30.82
CA LYS A 2 12.30 17.63 29.60
C LYS A 2 11.43 16.55 28.96
N VAL A 3 11.24 16.60 27.63
CA VAL A 3 10.47 15.60 26.86
C VAL A 3 11.01 14.19 27.06
N SER A 4 12.34 14.03 27.08
CA SER A 4 12.99 12.73 27.33
C SER A 4 12.63 12.13 28.69
N LYS A 5 12.38 12.96 29.72
CA LYS A 5 11.94 12.50 31.03
C LYS A 5 10.52 11.94 30.98
N ILE A 6 9.64 12.54 30.16
CA ILE A 6 8.26 12.06 29.96
C ILE A 6 8.28 10.76 29.16
N ALA A 7 9.02 10.73 28.05
CA ALA A 7 9.18 9.54 27.22
C ALA A 7 9.71 8.31 28.01
N GLY A 8 10.64 8.55 28.96
CA GLY A 8 11.17 7.51 29.83
C GLY A 8 10.17 6.91 30.83
N LEU A 9 9.03 7.57 31.07
CA LEU A 9 7.98 7.10 31.98
C LEU A 9 6.89 6.27 31.27
N ALA A 10 7.05 5.93 29.98
CA ALA A 10 6.02 5.23 29.20
C ALA A 10 5.55 3.92 29.89
N ASN A 11 6.48 3.12 30.42
CA ASN A 11 6.16 1.86 31.10
C ASN A 11 5.43 2.09 32.44
N ASP A 12 5.88 3.09 33.21
CA ASP A 12 5.25 3.43 34.50
C ASP A 12 3.82 3.97 34.28
N LEU A 13 3.63 4.77 33.24
CA LEU A 13 2.31 5.25 32.83
C LEU A 13 1.41 4.10 32.35
N ALA A 14 1.94 3.17 31.56
CA ALA A 14 1.18 1.99 31.13
C ALA A 14 0.72 1.16 32.34
N LEU A 15 1.61 0.95 33.31
CA LEU A 15 1.28 0.25 34.56
C LEU A 15 0.22 1.00 35.37
N ALA A 16 0.37 2.31 35.55
CA ALA A 16 -0.56 3.14 36.32
C ALA A 16 -1.96 3.22 35.67
N LEU A 17 -2.03 3.14 34.34
CA LEU A 17 -3.28 3.16 33.58
C LEU A 17 -3.86 1.76 33.34
N ALA A 18 -3.21 0.70 33.83
CA ALA A 18 -3.55 -0.69 33.53
C ALA A 18 -3.69 -0.97 32.01
N ALA A 19 -2.85 -0.31 31.21
CA ALA A 19 -2.80 -0.46 29.76
C ALA A 19 -1.63 -1.38 29.35
N PRO A 20 -1.77 -2.16 28.25
CA PRO A 20 -0.69 -3.03 27.79
C PRO A 20 0.55 -2.25 27.33
N SER A 21 0.35 -1.03 26.83
CA SER A 21 1.41 -0.11 26.43
C SER A 21 0.88 1.32 26.37
N VAL A 22 1.79 2.30 26.34
CA VAL A 22 1.47 3.72 26.11
C VAL A 22 2.47 4.29 25.11
N ARG A 23 2.00 5.02 24.10
CA ARG A 23 2.85 5.71 23.12
C ARG A 23 2.89 7.20 23.45
N ILE A 24 4.10 7.74 23.54
CA ILE A 24 4.32 9.17 23.84
C ILE A 24 4.76 9.86 22.55
N GLU A 25 3.97 10.81 22.08
CA GLU A 25 4.27 11.65 20.92
C GLU A 25 4.64 13.05 21.37
N ALA A 26 5.90 13.45 21.16
CA ALA A 26 6.39 14.71 21.69
C ALA A 26 7.44 15.39 20.78
N PRO A 27 7.24 16.67 20.41
CA PRO A 27 6.00 17.43 20.50
C PRO A 27 4.97 16.96 19.47
N ILE A 28 3.68 17.15 19.73
CA ILE A 28 2.66 16.98 18.68
C ILE A 28 2.91 18.06 17.61
N PRO A 29 3.09 17.69 16.32
CA PRO A 29 3.38 18.64 15.25
C PRO A 29 2.44 19.85 15.24
N GLY A 30 3.01 21.05 15.23
CA GLY A 30 2.25 22.31 15.20
C GLY A 30 1.70 22.77 16.56
N THR A 31 2.03 22.09 17.66
CA THR A 31 1.58 22.49 19.01
C THR A 31 2.71 22.43 20.05
N GLY A 32 2.48 23.03 21.22
CA GLY A 32 3.37 22.93 22.39
C GLY A 32 3.09 21.73 23.31
N TYR A 33 2.22 20.82 22.89
CA TYR A 33 1.73 19.71 23.73
C TYR A 33 2.52 18.42 23.52
N VAL A 34 2.46 17.56 24.53
CA VAL A 34 2.90 16.15 24.47
C VAL A 34 1.65 15.29 24.39
N GLY A 35 1.56 14.47 23.34
CA GLY A 35 0.52 13.47 23.17
C GLY A 35 0.87 12.20 23.94
N VAL A 36 -0.14 11.63 24.60
CA VAL A 36 -0.04 10.33 25.26
C VAL A 36 -1.18 9.47 24.73
N GLU A 37 -0.84 8.50 23.91
CA GLU A 37 -1.78 7.55 23.30
C GLU A 37 -1.87 6.31 24.17
N VAL A 38 -3.08 6.02 24.62
CA VAL A 38 -3.40 4.87 25.46
C VAL A 38 -4.34 3.97 24.66
N PRO A 39 -4.03 2.67 24.51
CA PRO A 39 -4.92 1.72 23.85
C PRO A 39 -6.30 1.70 24.52
N ASN A 40 -7.35 1.66 23.71
CA ASN A 40 -8.71 1.44 24.21
C ASN A 40 -8.82 0.03 24.84
N HIS A 41 -9.69 -0.12 25.84
CA HIS A 41 -9.97 -1.42 26.47
C HIS A 41 -10.48 -2.44 25.46
N GLU A 42 -11.30 -2.00 24.51
CA GLU A 42 -11.75 -2.79 23.36
C GLU A 42 -11.25 -2.15 22.08
N GLY A 43 -10.55 -2.94 21.24
CA GLY A 43 -10.06 -2.48 19.95
C GLY A 43 -11.18 -2.43 18.92
N ASN A 44 -11.30 -1.32 18.22
CA ASN A 44 -12.19 -1.23 17.05
C ASN A 44 -11.59 -1.99 15.88
N LYS A 45 -12.41 -2.83 15.23
CA LYS A 45 -12.01 -3.50 13.99
C LYS A 45 -12.23 -2.54 12.83
N VAL A 46 -11.19 -2.30 12.06
CA VAL A 46 -11.26 -1.50 10.83
C VAL A 46 -11.53 -2.43 9.65
N GLY A 47 -12.72 -2.32 9.05
CA GLY A 47 -13.12 -3.13 7.91
C GLY A 47 -12.63 -2.56 6.58
N LEU A 48 -12.02 -3.40 5.72
CA LEU A 48 -11.60 -2.95 4.38
C LEU A 48 -12.77 -2.42 3.55
N LYS A 49 -13.94 -3.06 3.66
CA LYS A 49 -15.17 -2.65 2.97
C LYS A 49 -15.56 -1.21 3.35
N GLU A 50 -15.60 -0.91 4.65
CA GLU A 50 -15.96 0.41 5.17
C GLU A 50 -15.00 1.49 4.67
N LEU A 51 -13.70 1.18 4.62
CA LEU A 51 -12.70 2.08 4.04
C LEU A 51 -12.93 2.33 2.55
N MET A 52 -13.28 1.28 1.80
CA MET A 52 -13.51 1.37 0.35
C MET A 52 -14.83 2.08 -0.01
N GLU A 53 -15.84 1.99 0.85
CA GLU A 53 -17.13 2.69 0.73
C GLU A 53 -17.08 4.12 1.30
N SER A 54 -15.93 4.56 1.84
CA SER A 54 -15.78 5.93 2.34
C SER A 54 -15.75 6.96 1.20
N ASP A 55 -16.30 8.15 1.46
CA ASP A 55 -16.28 9.28 0.51
C ASP A 55 -14.86 9.61 0.03
N VAL A 56 -13.87 9.46 0.92
CA VAL A 56 -12.45 9.73 0.61
C VAL A 56 -11.93 8.73 -0.43
N PHE A 57 -12.33 7.46 -0.34
CA PHE A 57 -11.93 6.43 -1.31
C PHE A 57 -12.68 6.55 -2.63
N GLU A 58 -13.99 6.73 -2.58
CA GLU A 58 -14.85 6.81 -3.78
C GLU A 58 -14.49 8.02 -4.64
N ASN A 59 -14.33 9.19 -4.02
CA ASN A 59 -14.02 10.44 -4.71
C ASN A 59 -12.53 10.61 -5.05
N SER A 60 -11.69 9.64 -4.68
CA SER A 60 -10.26 9.69 -4.97
C SER A 60 -10.00 9.60 -6.48
N LYS A 61 -9.20 10.55 -6.99
CA LYS A 61 -8.68 10.54 -8.38
C LYS A 61 -7.43 9.68 -8.54
N ALA A 62 -7.05 8.95 -7.49
CA ALA A 62 -5.88 8.09 -7.48
C ALA A 62 -6.03 6.94 -8.47
N LYS A 63 -4.96 6.64 -9.21
CA LYS A 63 -5.01 5.64 -10.28
C LYS A 63 -4.82 4.23 -9.76
N LEU A 64 -3.94 4.07 -8.77
CA LEU A 64 -3.70 2.84 -8.06
C LEU A 64 -4.03 3.07 -6.58
N ARG A 65 -5.31 3.31 -6.28
CA ARG A 65 -5.78 3.63 -4.94
C ARG A 65 -5.73 2.40 -4.03
N ILE A 66 -5.24 2.62 -2.81
CA ILE A 66 -5.14 1.62 -1.75
C ILE A 66 -5.63 2.21 -0.43
N ALA A 67 -6.37 1.42 0.34
CA ALA A 67 -6.76 1.76 1.70
C ALA A 67 -5.75 1.17 2.69
N LEU A 68 -5.19 2.01 3.56
CA LEU A 68 -4.17 1.59 4.53
C LEU A 68 -4.73 1.33 5.93
N GLY A 69 -5.88 1.91 6.27
CA GLY A 69 -6.48 1.81 7.59
C GLY A 69 -7.18 3.11 7.99
N GLU A 70 -7.29 3.33 9.29
CA GLU A 70 -7.75 4.59 9.89
C GLU A 70 -6.60 5.26 10.66
N ASP A 71 -6.65 6.58 10.80
CA ASP A 71 -5.80 7.28 11.76
C ASP A 71 -6.32 7.16 13.19
N VAL A 72 -5.62 7.80 14.14
CA VAL A 72 -5.98 7.82 15.56
C VAL A 72 -7.32 8.50 15.86
N LYS A 73 -7.94 9.17 14.87
CA LYS A 73 -9.25 9.80 14.96
C LYS A 73 -10.34 9.01 14.23
N GLY A 74 -10.01 7.83 13.70
CA GLY A 74 -10.94 7.01 12.92
C GLY A 74 -11.15 7.51 11.49
N GLN A 75 -10.29 8.39 10.97
CA GLN A 75 -10.42 8.88 9.60
C GLN A 75 -9.78 7.90 8.61
N PRO A 76 -10.47 7.49 7.53
CA PRO A 76 -9.92 6.62 6.51
C PRO A 76 -8.64 7.18 5.88
N ILE A 77 -7.59 6.38 5.85
CA ILE A 77 -6.31 6.70 5.21
C ILE A 77 -6.22 5.99 3.86
N ILE A 78 -6.40 6.77 2.80
CA ILE A 78 -6.34 6.33 1.41
C ILE A 78 -5.09 6.91 0.74
N SER A 79 -4.37 6.10 -0.03
CA SER A 79 -3.18 6.53 -0.76
C SER A 79 -3.19 6.07 -2.22
N ASP A 80 -2.28 6.64 -3.02
CA ASP A 80 -2.07 6.29 -4.43
C ASP A 80 -0.69 5.67 -4.62
N MET A 81 -0.64 4.40 -5.02
CA MET A 81 0.62 3.69 -5.29
C MET A 81 1.45 4.38 -6.38
N THR A 82 0.84 5.12 -7.31
CA THR A 82 1.60 5.88 -8.33
C THR A 82 2.39 7.04 -7.75
N ARG A 83 2.00 7.56 -6.58
CA ARG A 83 2.72 8.62 -5.84
C ARG A 83 3.75 8.05 -4.86
N MET A 84 3.63 6.76 -4.54
CA MET A 84 4.56 5.99 -3.73
C MET A 84 5.11 4.84 -4.59
N PRO A 85 5.97 5.15 -5.58
CA PRO A 85 6.26 4.23 -6.68
C PRO A 85 6.81 2.88 -6.22
N HIS A 86 7.39 2.83 -5.02
CA HIS A 86 7.78 1.61 -4.33
C HIS A 86 7.35 1.68 -2.86
N LEU A 87 6.92 0.55 -2.31
CA LEU A 87 6.49 0.41 -0.92
C LEU A 87 7.25 -0.76 -0.27
N LEU A 88 7.83 -0.51 0.90
CA LEU A 88 8.42 -1.55 1.76
C LEU A 88 7.47 -1.82 2.93
N ILE A 89 7.04 -3.07 3.09
CA ILE A 89 6.21 -3.52 4.22
C ILE A 89 7.02 -4.48 5.07
N ALA A 90 7.24 -4.13 6.33
CA ALA A 90 7.94 -4.94 7.32
C ALA A 90 7.11 -5.06 8.60
N GLY A 91 7.22 -6.20 9.27
CA GLY A 91 6.51 -6.49 10.52
C GLY A 91 6.81 -7.91 10.99
N ALA A 92 6.79 -8.09 12.32
CA ALA A 92 6.92 -9.41 12.93
C ALA A 92 5.72 -10.31 12.61
N THR A 93 5.85 -11.62 12.83
CA THR A 93 4.72 -12.56 12.72
C THR A 93 3.59 -12.10 13.66
N GLY A 94 2.36 -12.08 13.14
CA GLY A 94 1.19 -11.61 13.91
C GLY A 94 0.97 -10.10 13.90
N ALA A 95 1.90 -9.30 13.39
CA ALA A 95 1.75 -7.82 13.34
C ALA A 95 0.81 -7.31 12.22
N GLY A 96 0.15 -8.20 11.49
CA GLY A 96 -0.79 -7.83 10.42
C GLY A 96 -0.18 -7.60 9.03
N LYS A 97 1.12 -7.91 8.82
CA LYS A 97 1.80 -7.76 7.51
C LYS A 97 1.03 -8.42 6.36
N SER A 98 0.64 -9.68 6.55
CA SER A 98 -0.09 -10.46 5.55
C SER A 98 -1.47 -9.86 5.25
N VAL A 99 -2.17 -9.39 6.28
CA VAL A 99 -3.47 -8.73 6.14
C VAL A 99 -3.33 -7.41 5.36
N CYS A 100 -2.29 -6.63 5.63
CA CYS A 100 -1.98 -5.40 4.90
C CYS A 100 -1.71 -5.67 3.41
N ILE A 101 -0.87 -6.66 3.08
CA ILE A 101 -0.60 -7.06 1.69
C ILE A 101 -1.88 -7.46 0.96
N ASN A 102 -2.71 -8.32 1.58
CA ASN A 102 -3.98 -8.72 1.01
C ASN A 102 -4.93 -7.53 0.82
N SER A 103 -5.01 -6.62 1.78
CA SER A 103 -5.86 -5.42 1.67
C SER A 103 -5.47 -4.53 0.48
N ILE A 104 -4.16 -4.34 0.26
CA ILE A 104 -3.64 -3.60 -0.90
C ILE A 104 -4.01 -4.33 -2.20
N ILE A 105 -3.75 -5.64 -2.31
CA ILE A 105 -4.06 -6.41 -3.51
C ILE A 105 -5.56 -6.39 -3.81
N THR A 106 -6.41 -6.58 -2.79
CA THR A 106 -7.86 -6.51 -2.91
C THR A 106 -8.33 -5.15 -3.41
N CYS A 107 -7.81 -4.04 -2.86
CA CYS A 107 -8.13 -2.69 -3.36
C CYS A 107 -7.81 -2.57 -4.85
N LEU A 108 -6.64 -3.04 -5.26
CA LEU A 108 -6.18 -2.96 -6.64
C LEU A 108 -7.04 -3.79 -7.59
N LEU A 109 -7.38 -5.03 -7.23
CA LEU A 109 -8.19 -5.93 -8.03
C LEU A 109 -9.64 -5.46 -8.18
N LEU A 110 -10.23 -4.91 -7.12
CA LEU A 110 -11.62 -4.43 -7.13
C LEU A 110 -11.79 -3.11 -7.89
N THR A 111 -10.73 -2.31 -8.02
CA THR A 111 -10.82 -0.97 -8.63
C THR A 111 -10.21 -0.89 -10.02
N ASN A 112 -9.51 -1.92 -10.49
CA ASN A 112 -8.83 -1.94 -11.79
C ASN A 112 -9.15 -3.20 -12.60
N SER A 113 -9.41 -3.03 -13.89
CA SER A 113 -9.52 -4.16 -14.82
C SER A 113 -8.13 -4.70 -15.22
N PRO A 114 -8.04 -5.94 -15.73
CA PRO A 114 -6.76 -6.52 -16.21
C PRO A 114 -6.09 -5.74 -17.35
N ASP A 115 -6.84 -4.94 -18.12
CA ASP A 115 -6.29 -4.06 -19.15
C ASP A 115 -5.70 -2.77 -18.58
N LYS A 116 -6.06 -2.40 -17.33
CA LYS A 116 -5.55 -1.22 -16.63
C LYS A 116 -4.43 -1.55 -15.65
N LEU A 117 -4.42 -2.75 -15.07
CA LEU A 117 -3.43 -3.19 -14.09
C LEU A 117 -3.01 -4.63 -14.37
N ARG A 118 -1.70 -4.86 -14.39
CA ARG A 118 -1.11 -6.20 -14.43
C ARG A 118 -0.27 -6.43 -13.17
N LEU A 119 -0.38 -7.64 -12.62
CA LEU A 119 0.32 -8.03 -11.41
C LEU A 119 1.35 -9.10 -11.70
N LEU A 120 2.46 -9.00 -10.98
CA LEU A 120 3.48 -10.01 -10.93
C LEU A 120 3.75 -10.30 -9.46
N MET A 121 3.63 -11.56 -9.07
CA MET A 121 3.68 -11.96 -7.66
C MET A 121 4.76 -13.00 -7.44
N VAL A 122 5.57 -12.79 -6.41
CA VAL A 122 6.64 -13.71 -5.99
C VAL A 122 6.38 -14.09 -4.53
N ASP A 123 6.16 -15.37 -4.28
CA ASP A 123 5.93 -15.93 -2.95
C ASP A 123 6.76 -17.21 -2.75
N PRO A 124 8.03 -17.07 -2.34
CA PRO A 124 8.93 -18.21 -2.21
C PRO A 124 8.56 -19.14 -1.05
N LYS A 125 7.69 -18.68 -0.13
CA LYS A 125 7.20 -19.47 0.99
C LYS A 125 5.88 -20.16 0.69
N MET A 126 5.20 -19.76 -0.39
CA MET A 126 3.89 -20.28 -0.80
C MET A 126 2.78 -20.09 0.23
N VAL A 127 2.91 -19.13 1.15
CA VAL A 127 1.97 -18.96 2.28
C VAL A 127 0.92 -17.89 1.98
N GLU A 128 1.27 -16.86 1.21
CA GLU A 128 0.54 -15.59 1.24
C GLU A 128 -0.16 -15.29 -0.10
N LEU A 129 0.54 -15.50 -1.22
CA LEU A 129 0.09 -15.01 -2.52
C LEU A 129 -0.45 -16.09 -3.44
N SER A 130 -0.21 -17.37 -3.13
CA SER A 130 -0.66 -18.50 -3.94
C SER A 130 -2.17 -18.51 -4.21
N VAL A 131 -2.96 -17.92 -3.30
CA VAL A 131 -4.42 -17.77 -3.42
C VAL A 131 -4.85 -16.92 -4.63
N TYR A 132 -3.98 -16.05 -5.14
CA TYR A 132 -4.26 -15.20 -6.29
C TYR A 132 -4.05 -15.89 -7.63
N ASN A 133 -3.54 -17.12 -7.67
CA ASN A 133 -3.41 -17.84 -8.93
C ASN A 133 -4.76 -17.96 -9.65
N GLY A 134 -4.77 -17.63 -10.95
CA GLY A 134 -5.97 -17.67 -11.80
C GLY A 134 -6.68 -16.32 -11.95
N VAL A 135 -6.34 -15.28 -11.16
CA VAL A 135 -6.89 -13.94 -11.43
C VAL A 135 -6.38 -13.41 -12.77
N PRO A 136 -7.23 -12.76 -13.59
CA PRO A 136 -6.87 -12.37 -14.95
C PRO A 136 -5.79 -11.28 -15.00
N HIS A 137 -5.52 -10.58 -13.90
CA HIS A 137 -4.48 -9.55 -13.79
C HIS A 137 -3.06 -10.11 -13.79
N LEU A 138 -2.85 -11.39 -13.44
CA LEU A 138 -1.52 -11.98 -13.31
C LEU A 138 -0.82 -12.14 -14.66
N LEU A 139 0.40 -11.62 -14.79
CA LEU A 139 1.27 -11.80 -15.98
C LEU A 139 1.78 -13.23 -16.12
N SER A 140 1.95 -13.91 -15.00
CA SER A 140 2.34 -15.31 -14.90
C SER A 140 1.70 -15.89 -13.64
N PRO A 141 1.66 -17.23 -13.49
CA PRO A 141 1.42 -17.83 -12.19
C PRO A 141 2.36 -17.25 -11.12
N VAL A 142 1.92 -17.29 -9.86
CA VAL A 142 2.71 -16.83 -8.71
C VAL A 142 4.03 -17.58 -8.69
N ILE A 143 5.13 -16.83 -8.70
CA ILE A 143 6.47 -17.39 -8.73
C ILE A 143 6.88 -17.84 -7.33
N THR A 144 7.17 -19.13 -7.18
CA THR A 144 7.56 -19.74 -5.90
C THR A 144 9.04 -20.11 -5.86
N GLU A 145 9.64 -20.37 -7.02
CA GLU A 145 11.07 -20.69 -7.14
C GLU A 145 11.90 -19.41 -7.06
N VAL A 146 12.78 -19.33 -6.05
CA VAL A 146 13.66 -18.17 -5.82
C VAL A 146 14.55 -17.90 -7.03
N ASP A 147 15.05 -18.94 -7.70
CA ASP A 147 15.91 -18.81 -8.87
C ASP A 147 15.18 -18.16 -10.06
N LYS A 148 13.86 -18.34 -10.15
CA LYS A 148 13.03 -17.70 -11.19
C LYS A 148 12.72 -16.24 -10.86
N ALA A 149 12.74 -15.84 -9.59
CA ALA A 149 12.45 -14.46 -9.19
C ALA A 149 13.41 -13.45 -9.83
N ALA A 150 14.70 -13.79 -9.92
CA ALA A 150 15.70 -12.93 -10.57
C ALA A 150 15.39 -12.70 -12.06
N GLY A 151 15.02 -13.76 -12.80
CA GLY A 151 14.66 -13.66 -14.22
C GLY A 151 13.41 -12.81 -14.44
N VAL A 152 12.46 -12.88 -13.52
CA VAL A 152 11.24 -12.08 -13.56
C VAL A 152 11.49 -10.59 -13.27
N LEU A 153 12.34 -10.29 -12.28
CA LEU A 153 12.76 -8.89 -12.04
C LEU A 153 13.55 -8.34 -13.23
N PHE A 154 14.40 -9.15 -13.86
CA PHE A 154 15.09 -8.78 -15.09
C PHE A 154 14.09 -8.47 -16.24
N TRP A 155 13.04 -9.27 -16.39
CA TRP A 155 11.97 -8.98 -17.33
C TRP A 155 11.28 -7.65 -17.02
N ALA A 156 11.02 -7.33 -15.75
CA ALA A 156 10.41 -6.05 -15.36
C ALA A 156 11.31 -4.86 -15.74
N VAL A 157 12.63 -4.99 -15.61
CA VAL A 157 13.60 -3.98 -16.11
C VAL A 157 13.52 -3.83 -17.63
N LYS A 158 13.43 -4.93 -18.38
CA LYS A 158 13.29 -4.89 -19.84
C LYS A 158 11.98 -4.27 -20.30
N GLU A 159 10.89 -4.54 -19.60
CA GLU A 159 9.60 -3.89 -19.87
C GLU A 159 9.65 -2.40 -19.57
N MET A 160 10.33 -1.98 -18.50
CA MET A 160 10.57 -0.57 -18.20
C MET A 160 11.37 0.12 -19.33
N GLU A 161 12.48 -0.47 -19.79
CA GLU A 161 13.27 0.05 -20.93
C GLU A 161 12.44 0.17 -22.21
N ARG A 162 11.62 -0.85 -22.51
CA ARG A 162 10.70 -0.85 -23.65
C ARG A 162 9.73 0.32 -23.56
N ARG A 163 9.10 0.53 -22.39
CA ARG A 163 8.16 1.63 -22.16
C ARG A 163 8.82 2.99 -22.25
N TYR A 164 10.05 3.15 -21.76
CA TYR A 164 10.81 4.40 -21.95
C TYR A 164 11.04 4.71 -23.42
N SER A 165 11.42 3.71 -24.22
CA SER A 165 11.58 3.87 -25.68
C SER A 165 10.26 4.30 -26.35
N LEU A 166 9.14 3.66 -26.00
CA LEU A 166 7.82 4.02 -26.52
C LEU A 166 7.41 5.45 -26.15
N CYS A 167 7.59 5.83 -24.89
CA CYS A 167 7.28 7.17 -24.40
C CYS A 167 8.13 8.24 -25.12
N SER A 168 9.43 7.99 -25.27
CA SER A 168 10.38 8.88 -25.92
C SER A 168 10.01 9.15 -27.39
N LYS A 169 9.60 8.12 -28.14
CA LYS A 169 9.19 8.24 -29.56
C LYS A 169 8.04 9.22 -29.80
N VAL A 170 7.19 9.42 -28.80
CA VAL A 170 6.01 10.31 -28.90
C VAL A 170 6.12 11.53 -27.99
N GLY A 171 7.28 11.75 -27.36
CA GLY A 171 7.52 12.88 -26.44
C GLY A 171 6.72 12.81 -25.12
N ALA A 172 6.20 11.63 -24.75
CA ALA A 172 5.53 11.43 -23.47
C ALA A 172 6.55 11.30 -22.34
N ARG A 173 6.31 11.98 -21.20
CA ARG A 173 7.20 11.94 -20.03
C ARG A 173 6.88 10.82 -19.04
N ASP A 174 5.70 10.22 -19.17
CA ASP A 174 5.18 9.21 -18.24
C ASP A 174 4.12 8.34 -18.95
N LEU A 175 3.73 7.25 -18.29
CA LEU A 175 2.72 6.31 -18.78
C LEU A 175 1.36 6.97 -19.01
N VAL A 176 1.03 8.00 -18.22
CA VAL A 176 -0.26 8.69 -18.28
C VAL A 176 -0.40 9.40 -19.60
N ARG A 177 0.56 10.26 -19.93
CA ARG A 177 0.61 11.01 -21.18
C ARG A 177 0.75 10.09 -22.38
N TYR A 178 1.48 8.99 -22.24
CA TYR A 178 1.58 7.98 -23.28
C TYR A 178 0.22 7.32 -23.54
N ASN A 179 -0.52 6.95 -22.49
CA ASN A 179 -1.85 6.40 -22.64
C ASN A 179 -2.86 7.42 -23.20
N GLU A 180 -2.78 8.70 -22.81
CA GLU A 180 -3.58 9.77 -23.41
C GLU A 180 -3.32 9.92 -24.92
N TYR A 181 -2.05 9.80 -25.34
CA TYR A 181 -1.66 9.81 -26.75
C TYR A 181 -2.30 8.65 -27.53
N LEU A 182 -2.32 7.45 -26.94
CA LEU A 182 -2.93 6.25 -27.54
C LEU A 182 -4.45 6.35 -27.58
N THR A 183 -5.09 6.81 -26.51
CA THR A 183 -6.55 6.97 -26.44
C THR A 183 -7.05 7.94 -27.52
N LYS A 184 -6.35 9.06 -27.77
CA LYS A 184 -6.69 10.00 -28.85
C LYS A 184 -6.64 9.37 -30.25
N ARG A 185 -5.97 8.23 -30.41
CA ARG A 185 -5.84 7.47 -31.65
C ARG A 185 -6.69 6.19 -31.67
N ASN A 186 -7.50 5.96 -30.64
CA ASN A 186 -8.25 4.72 -30.43
C ASN A 186 -7.35 3.46 -30.39
N GLU A 187 -6.11 3.62 -29.89
CA GLU A 187 -5.17 2.52 -29.70
C GLU A 187 -5.26 1.95 -28.29
N LYS A 188 -4.88 0.67 -28.13
CA LYS A 188 -4.91 -0.01 -26.82
C LYS A 188 -3.87 0.60 -25.87
N THR A 189 -4.32 1.09 -24.72
CA THR A 189 -3.47 1.63 -23.67
C THR A 189 -2.61 0.57 -23.00
N LEU A 190 -1.49 0.99 -22.40
CA LEU A 190 -0.66 0.13 -21.59
C LEU A 190 -1.15 0.09 -20.12
N PRO A 191 -1.21 -1.09 -19.50
CA PRO A 191 -1.59 -1.22 -18.10
C PRO A 191 -0.48 -0.68 -17.18
N TYR A 192 -0.85 -0.30 -15.96
CA TYR A 192 0.08 -0.20 -14.84
C TYR A 192 0.71 -1.56 -14.58
#